data_AF-A0AAE1TMS4-F1
#
_entry.id   AF-A0AAE1TMS4-F1
#
_cell.length_a   1.000
_cell.length_b   1.000
_cell.length_c   1.000
_cell.angle_alpha   90.00
_cell.angle_beta   90.00
_cell.angle_gamma   90.00
#
_symmetry.space_group_name_H-M   'P 1'
#
loop_
_entity.id
_entity.type
_entity.pdbx_description
1 polymer ?
#
loop_
_entity_poly.entity_id
_entity_poly.type
_entity_poly.pdbx_seq_one_letter_code
_entity_poly.pdbx_strand_id
1 'polypeptide(L)'
;MEYWGVKSILIAAIVFGLGDAADPYVGALVGELNSYHHQVGGKVYAVDAHTLLIKNFMYDGNGGDTFFWAGSRPRPGPQGFIVPNELGRTNILERYLNKDISLTLPDHKTIMEIKWLAIYDLGRLESFGDIYIPEGFEPPQKIILNKLSSKTKEVKSGAVTIADSKTIIIE
;
A
#
# COMPACT_ATOMS: atom_id res chain seq x y z
N MET A 1 5.71 -60.19 -33.41
CA MET A 1 6.43 -59.62 -32.27
C MET A 1 7.65 -58.88 -32.81
N GLU A 2 7.91 -57.60 -32.64
CA GLU A 2 7.16 -56.43 -32.19
C GLU A 2 8.20 -55.28 -32.17
N TYR A 3 7.76 -54.07 -32.49
CA TYR A 3 8.42 -52.75 -32.33
C TYR A 3 9.57 -52.29 -33.24
N TRP A 4 9.17 -51.33 -34.08
CA TRP A 4 9.94 -50.20 -34.60
C TRP A 4 10.33 -49.24 -33.46
N GLY A 5 11.59 -48.81 -33.41
CA GLY A 5 12.05 -47.72 -32.54
C GLY A 5 12.45 -46.50 -33.37
N VAL A 6 11.48 -45.65 -33.70
CA VAL A 6 11.74 -44.35 -34.34
C VAL A 6 12.39 -43.44 -33.29
N LYS A 7 13.56 -42.88 -33.64
CA LYS A 7 14.32 -41.94 -32.80
C LYS A 7 13.47 -40.72 -32.47
N SER A 8 13.06 -40.58 -31.21
CA SER A 8 12.36 -39.41 -30.71
C SER A 8 13.31 -38.21 -30.67
N ILE A 9 12.93 -37.14 -31.36
CA ILE A 9 13.55 -35.82 -31.30
C ILE A 9 13.05 -35.17 -30.01
N LEU A 10 13.95 -34.89 -29.07
CA LEU A 10 13.65 -34.10 -27.89
C LEU A 10 13.39 -32.65 -28.33
N ILE A 11 12.14 -32.22 -28.20
CA ILE A 11 11.74 -30.82 -28.31
C ILE A 11 12.22 -30.13 -27.03
N ALA A 12 13.23 -29.26 -27.15
CA ALA A 12 13.61 -28.35 -26.09
C ALA A 12 12.47 -27.33 -25.90
N ALA A 13 11.69 -27.50 -24.84
CA ALA A 13 10.75 -26.48 -24.40
C ALA A 13 11.56 -25.28 -23.89
N ILE A 14 11.48 -24.18 -24.63
CA ILE A 14 12.01 -22.88 -24.21
C ILE A 14 11.25 -22.50 -22.93
N VAL A 15 11.95 -22.50 -21.81
CA VAL A 15 11.46 -21.89 -20.57
C VAL A 15 11.38 -20.39 -20.84
N PHE A 16 10.21 -19.91 -21.23
CA PHE A 16 9.88 -18.50 -21.14
C PHE A 16 9.89 -18.16 -19.66
N GLY A 17 11.01 -17.59 -19.21
CA GLY A 17 10.99 -16.78 -17.99
C GLY A 17 9.95 -15.70 -18.21
N LEU A 18 8.78 -15.87 -17.60
CA LEU A 18 7.86 -14.77 -17.36
C LEU A 18 8.67 -13.78 -16.54
N GLY A 19 9.19 -12.75 -17.22
CA GLY A 19 9.76 -11.61 -16.54
C GLY A 19 8.71 -11.12 -15.56
N ASP A 20 9.06 -11.15 -14.27
CA ASP A 20 8.32 -10.51 -13.21
C ASP A 20 7.93 -9.12 -13.71
N ALA A 21 6.64 -8.94 -14.02
CA ALA A 21 6.09 -7.62 -14.21
C ALA A 21 6.45 -6.87 -12.92
N ALA A 22 7.37 -5.90 -13.02
CA ALA A 22 7.81 -5.13 -11.89
C ALA A 22 6.57 -4.64 -11.15
N ASP A 23 6.34 -5.17 -9.94
CA ASP A 23 5.15 -4.83 -9.15
C ASP A 23 5.10 -3.30 -9.07
N PRO A 24 4.01 -2.66 -9.51
CA PRO A 24 3.92 -1.20 -9.52
C PRO A 24 4.30 -0.69 -8.15
N TYR A 25 5.29 0.21 -8.08
CA TYR A 25 5.84 0.70 -6.82
C TYR A 25 4.74 1.08 -5.83
N VAL A 26 4.61 0.32 -4.74
CA VAL A 26 3.55 0.47 -3.73
C VAL A 26 3.97 1.30 -2.51
N GLY A 27 5.27 1.59 -2.37
CA GLY A 27 5.85 2.22 -1.18
C GLY A 27 6.65 1.25 -0.29
N ALA A 28 7.10 1.74 0.86
CA ALA A 28 7.85 0.95 1.83
C ALA A 28 6.90 0.21 2.79
N LEU A 29 7.11 -1.09 2.99
CA LEU A 29 6.29 -1.89 3.91
C LEU A 29 6.48 -1.39 5.36
N VAL A 30 5.38 -1.02 6.01
CA VAL A 30 5.32 -0.73 7.44
C VAL A 30 5.09 -2.02 8.22
N GLY A 31 4.16 -2.86 7.73
CA GLY A 31 3.84 -4.15 8.33
C GLY A 31 2.41 -4.59 8.02
N GLU A 32 1.83 -5.42 8.88
CA GLU A 32 0.47 -5.93 8.76
C GLU A 32 -0.40 -5.48 9.95
N LEU A 33 -1.68 -5.21 9.70
CA LEU A 33 -2.62 -4.85 10.75
C LEU A 33 -2.81 -6.04 11.71
N ASN A 34 -2.61 -5.80 13.00
CA ASN A 34 -3.03 -6.75 14.02
C ASN A 34 -4.56 -6.76 14.07
N SER A 35 -5.17 -7.94 14.00
CA SER A 35 -6.62 -8.11 14.03
C SER A 35 -7.07 -8.50 15.44
N TYR A 36 -8.05 -7.78 15.99
CA TYR A 36 -8.65 -8.11 17.29
C TYR A 36 -10.13 -8.42 17.16
N HIS A 37 -10.86 -7.58 16.39
CA HIS A 37 -12.30 -7.71 16.17
C HIS A 37 -12.65 -7.30 14.74
N HIS A 38 -13.89 -7.57 14.33
CA HIS A 38 -14.48 -7.03 13.10
C HIS A 38 -13.73 -7.36 11.79
N GLN A 39 -12.98 -8.47 11.80
CA GLN A 39 -12.24 -8.97 10.65
C GLN A 39 -11.29 -7.92 10.03
N VAL A 40 -10.74 -7.03 10.87
CA VAL A 40 -9.77 -6.04 10.41
C VAL A 40 -8.52 -6.75 9.92
N GLY A 41 -8.06 -6.41 8.72
CA GLY A 41 -6.85 -7.00 8.15
C GLY A 41 -6.33 -6.18 6.97
N GLY A 42 -5.09 -6.42 6.58
CA GLY A 42 -4.44 -5.74 5.45
C GLY A 42 -2.98 -5.41 5.73
N LYS A 43 -2.21 -5.23 4.66
CA LYS A 43 -0.80 -4.85 4.72
C LYS A 43 -0.65 -3.36 4.52
N VAL A 44 0.08 -2.70 5.41
CA VAL A 44 0.26 -1.25 5.42
C VAL A 44 1.62 -0.89 4.84
N TYR A 45 1.61 0.03 3.88
CA TYR A 45 2.77 0.57 3.19
C TYR A 45 2.77 2.09 3.35
N ALA A 46 3.94 2.70 3.49
CA ALA A 46 4.11 4.14 3.36
C ALA A 46 4.45 4.47 1.91
N VAL A 47 3.56 5.18 1.23
CA VAL A 47 3.74 5.61 -0.17
C VAL A 47 4.62 6.86 -0.23
N ASP A 48 4.41 7.77 0.72
CA ASP A 48 5.21 8.97 0.92
C ASP A 48 5.15 9.41 2.40
N ALA A 49 5.70 10.57 2.73
CA ALA A 49 5.74 11.08 4.10
C ALA A 49 4.36 11.32 4.75
N HIS A 50 3.28 11.42 3.97
CA HIS A 50 1.93 11.76 4.43
C HIS A 50 0.89 10.68 4.09
N THR A 51 1.23 9.73 3.24
CA THR A 51 0.27 8.80 2.63
C THR A 51 0.59 7.35 2.97
N LEU A 52 -0.40 6.66 3.56
CA LEU A 52 -0.37 5.23 3.86
C LEU A 52 -1.27 4.47 2.88
N LEU A 53 -0.77 3.41 2.26
CA LEU A 53 -1.54 2.47 1.46
C LEU A 53 -1.80 1.22 2.29
N ILE A 54 -3.06 0.81 2.40
CA ILE A 54 -3.45 -0.47 2.99
C ILE A 54 -3.90 -1.38 1.85
N LYS A 55 -3.13 -2.42 1.56
CA LYS A 55 -3.49 -3.44 0.56
C LYS A 55 -4.32 -4.54 1.20
N ASN A 56 -5.30 -5.04 0.44
CA ASN A 56 -6.22 -6.08 0.85
C ASN A 56 -6.94 -5.75 2.16
N PHE A 57 -7.34 -4.48 2.33
CA PHE A 57 -8.01 -4.04 3.54
C PHE A 57 -9.37 -4.73 3.68
N MET A 58 -9.59 -5.30 4.87
CA MET A 58 -10.81 -5.99 5.26
C MET A 58 -11.35 -5.35 6.54
N TYR A 59 -12.66 -5.15 6.60
CA TYR A 59 -13.38 -4.73 7.81
C TYR A 59 -14.87 -5.04 7.61
N ASP A 60 -15.50 -5.72 8.58
CA ASP A 60 -16.86 -6.24 8.44
C ASP A 60 -17.98 -5.18 8.42
N GLY A 61 -17.69 -3.95 8.88
CA GLY A 61 -18.64 -2.84 8.91
C GLY A 61 -19.61 -2.84 10.10
N ASN A 62 -19.41 -3.70 11.10
CA ASN A 62 -20.34 -3.83 12.24
C ASN A 62 -20.04 -2.88 13.41
N GLY A 63 -19.01 -2.06 13.31
CA GLY A 63 -18.71 -1.02 14.30
C GLY A 63 -19.64 0.18 14.20
N GLY A 64 -19.99 0.76 15.34
CA GLY A 64 -21.02 1.80 15.45
C GLY A 64 -20.48 3.22 15.27
N ASP A 65 -19.24 3.47 15.71
CA ASP A 65 -18.59 4.77 15.63
C ASP A 65 -17.08 4.59 15.32
N THR A 66 -16.83 3.87 14.22
CA THR A 66 -15.50 3.39 13.83
C THR A 66 -14.86 4.27 12.78
N PHE A 67 -13.59 4.60 12.97
CA PHE A 67 -12.81 5.48 12.11
C PHE A 67 -11.41 4.91 11.84
N PHE A 68 -10.77 5.39 10.76
CA PHE A 68 -9.32 5.35 10.71
C PHE A 68 -8.78 6.36 11.73
N TRP A 69 -7.90 5.89 12.59
CA TRP A 69 -7.47 6.62 13.77
C TRP A 69 -5.95 6.53 13.90
N ALA A 70 -5.28 7.63 14.19
CA ALA A 70 -3.84 7.63 14.38
C ALA A 70 -3.45 8.47 15.59
N GLY A 71 -2.26 8.22 16.14
CA GLY A 71 -1.78 9.00 17.27
C GLY A 71 -0.32 8.80 17.59
N SER A 72 0.22 9.72 18.39
CA SER A 72 1.65 9.77 18.75
C SER A 72 1.93 9.18 20.14
N ARG A 73 0.89 8.74 20.85
CA ARG A 73 1.02 8.11 22.17
C ARG A 73 1.59 6.68 22.04
N PRO A 74 2.17 6.10 23.10
CA PRO A 74 2.75 4.75 23.02
C PRO A 74 1.74 3.63 22.74
N ARG A 75 0.42 3.87 22.86
CA ARG A 75 -0.63 2.89 22.60
C ARG A 75 -1.85 3.56 21.93
N PRO A 76 -2.59 2.83 21.07
CA PRO A 76 -3.91 3.23 20.58
C PRO A 76 -4.85 3.59 21.73
N GLY A 77 -5.56 4.70 21.56
CA GLY A 77 -6.45 5.22 22.58
C GLY A 77 -7.17 6.49 22.13
N PRO A 78 -8.00 7.07 23.02
CA PRO A 78 -8.89 8.18 22.66
C PRO A 78 -8.15 9.49 22.37
N GLN A 79 -6.85 9.60 22.70
CA GLN A 79 -6.04 10.80 22.42
C GLN A 79 -5.46 10.84 20.99
N GLY A 80 -5.97 10.01 20.07
CA GLY A 80 -5.62 10.07 18.66
C GLY A 80 -6.43 11.11 17.88
N PHE A 81 -6.40 11.01 16.57
CA PHE A 81 -7.13 11.86 15.64
C PHE A 81 -7.66 11.05 14.46
N ILE A 82 -8.74 11.54 13.83
CA ILE A 82 -9.34 10.91 12.65
C ILE A 82 -8.41 11.07 11.47
N VAL A 83 -8.14 9.96 10.76
CA VAL A 83 -7.54 9.96 9.44
C VAL A 83 -8.68 9.87 8.41
N PRO A 84 -8.76 10.79 7.43
CA PRO A 84 -9.75 10.68 6.37
C PRO A 84 -9.63 9.37 5.58
N ASN A 85 -10.75 8.83 5.13
CA ASN A 85 -10.76 7.67 4.25
C ASN A 85 -10.24 7.99 2.84
N GLU A 86 -10.27 7.01 1.94
CA GLU A 86 -9.75 7.14 0.57
C GLU A 86 -10.48 8.20 -0.28
N LEU A 87 -11.66 8.64 0.16
CA LEU A 87 -12.44 9.70 -0.47
C LEU A 87 -12.24 11.06 0.20
N GLY A 88 -11.31 11.16 1.16
CA GLY A 88 -11.08 12.36 1.97
C GLY A 88 -12.20 12.66 2.97
N ARG A 89 -13.03 11.67 3.31
CA ARG A 89 -14.16 11.83 4.23
C ARG A 89 -13.83 11.33 5.63
N THR A 90 -14.41 11.96 6.63
CA THR A 90 -14.26 11.62 8.06
C THR A 90 -15.56 11.06 8.65
N ASN A 91 -16.35 10.36 7.82
CA ASN A 91 -17.56 9.67 8.27
C ASN A 91 -17.23 8.31 8.89
N ILE A 92 -18.20 7.74 9.59
CA ILE A 92 -18.12 6.38 10.14
C ILE A 92 -17.81 5.41 9.00
N LEU A 93 -16.88 4.49 9.26
CA LEU A 93 -16.44 3.50 8.28
C LEU A 93 -17.54 2.51 7.94
N GLU A 94 -17.75 2.32 6.65
CA GLU A 94 -18.58 1.24 6.12
C GLU A 94 -17.74 -0.05 5.96
N ARG A 95 -18.37 -1.11 5.47
CA ARG A 95 -17.70 -2.39 5.21
C ARG A 95 -16.66 -2.27 4.10
N TYR A 96 -15.49 -2.86 4.32
CA TYR A 96 -14.43 -3.03 3.32
C TYR A 96 -14.19 -4.52 3.03
N LEU A 97 -14.14 -4.89 1.75
CA LEU A 97 -13.94 -6.27 1.29
C LEU A 97 -12.71 -6.36 0.40
N ASN A 98 -11.56 -6.74 0.98
CA ASN A 98 -10.28 -6.91 0.28
C ASN A 98 -9.95 -5.73 -0.66
N LYS A 99 -10.08 -4.51 -0.15
CA LYS A 99 -9.92 -3.29 -0.95
C LYS A 99 -8.54 -2.67 -0.72
N ASP A 100 -7.90 -2.20 -1.78
CA ASP A 100 -6.70 -1.37 -1.65
C ASP A 100 -7.12 0.08 -1.42
N ILE A 101 -6.71 0.67 -0.29
CA ILE A 101 -7.11 2.02 0.11
C ILE A 101 -5.90 2.88 0.44
N SER A 102 -5.94 4.13 0.01
CA SER A 102 -4.91 5.12 0.29
C SER A 102 -5.44 6.16 1.28
N LEU A 103 -4.75 6.31 2.40
CA LEU A 103 -5.10 7.22 3.48
C LEU A 103 -4.06 8.34 3.55
N THR A 104 -4.50 9.58 3.45
CA THR A 104 -3.63 10.75 3.62
C THR A 104 -3.83 11.33 5.01
N LEU A 105 -2.74 11.52 5.74
CA LEU A 105 -2.77 12.13 7.07
C LEU A 105 -3.26 13.59 6.98
N PRO A 106 -4.16 14.03 7.87
CA PRO A 106 -4.71 15.39 7.88
C PRO A 106 -3.68 16.41 8.35
N ASP A 107 -3.99 17.70 8.17
CA ASP A 107 -3.23 18.84 8.70
C ASP A 107 -1.72 18.82 8.37
N HIS A 108 -1.34 18.27 7.22
CA HIS A 108 0.05 18.09 6.79
C HIS A 108 0.91 17.28 7.77
N LYS A 109 0.29 16.47 8.63
CA LYS A 109 1.00 15.55 9.52
C LYS A 109 1.78 14.52 8.70
N THR A 110 2.87 14.06 9.27
CA THR A 110 3.75 13.06 8.67
C THR A 110 3.61 11.71 9.36
N ILE A 111 3.94 10.63 8.66
CA ILE A 111 3.96 9.27 9.21
C ILE A 111 4.95 9.18 10.39
N MET A 112 6.01 9.98 10.37
CA MET A 112 7.00 10.05 11.46
C MET A 112 6.43 10.67 12.76
N GLU A 113 5.36 11.45 12.68
CA GLU A 113 4.72 12.06 13.86
C GLU A 113 3.75 11.09 14.56
N ILE A 114 3.33 10.00 13.92
CA ILE A 114 2.44 9.00 14.49
C ILE A 114 3.23 7.77 14.92
N LYS A 115 2.78 7.14 16.01
CA LYS A 115 3.35 5.88 16.51
C LYS A 115 2.52 4.67 16.08
N TRP A 116 1.25 4.88 15.75
CA TRP A 116 0.34 3.82 15.35
C TRP A 116 -0.77 4.36 14.45
N LEU A 117 -1.30 3.44 13.63
CA LEU A 117 -2.55 3.57 12.89
C LEU A 117 -3.49 2.47 13.37
N ALA A 118 -4.75 2.80 13.60
CA ALA A 118 -5.76 1.89 14.12
C ALA A 118 -7.09 2.05 13.39
N ILE A 119 -7.87 0.98 13.37
CA ILE A 119 -9.31 0.98 13.11
C ILE A 119 -9.93 1.04 14.51
N TYR A 120 -10.41 2.21 14.90
CA TYR A 120 -10.77 2.48 16.29
C TYR A 120 -12.24 2.89 16.40
N ASP A 121 -12.94 2.31 17.37
CA ASP A 121 -14.32 2.67 17.69
C ASP A 121 -14.35 3.63 18.89
N LEU A 122 -14.80 4.86 18.64
CA LEU A 122 -14.87 5.91 19.66
C LEU A 122 -15.99 5.68 20.68
N GLY A 123 -17.07 5.00 20.29
CA GLY A 123 -18.17 4.67 21.18
C GLY A 123 -17.77 3.65 22.25
N ARG A 124 -16.93 2.68 21.89
CA ARG A 124 -16.44 1.62 22.78
C ARG A 124 -15.06 1.90 23.39
N LEU A 125 -14.32 2.85 22.81
CA LEU A 125 -12.92 3.14 23.15
C LEU A 125 -11.99 1.94 22.93
N GLU A 126 -12.27 1.16 21.88
CA GLU A 126 -11.57 -0.09 21.55
C GLU A 126 -10.92 -0.01 20.16
N SER A 127 -9.73 -0.62 20.03
CA SER A 127 -9.07 -0.85 18.73
C SER A 127 -9.57 -2.18 18.16
N PHE A 128 -10.14 -2.17 16.96
CA PHE A 128 -10.52 -3.38 16.24
C PHE A 128 -9.34 -3.99 15.49
N GLY A 129 -8.39 -3.16 15.11
CA GLY A 129 -7.08 -3.57 14.65
C GLY A 129 -6.13 -2.39 14.57
N ASP A 130 -4.85 -2.65 14.76
CA ASP A 130 -3.83 -1.59 14.72
C ASP A 130 -2.46 -2.09 14.25
N ILE A 131 -1.64 -1.13 13.88
CA ILE A 131 -0.25 -1.32 13.53
C ILE A 131 0.59 -0.21 14.17
N TYR A 132 1.76 -0.58 14.66
CA TYR A 132 2.76 0.37 15.13
C TYR A 132 3.71 0.73 14.00
N ILE A 133 4.03 2.02 13.88
CA ILE A 133 5.08 2.47 12.98
C ILE A 133 6.43 2.12 13.63
N PRO A 134 7.33 1.40 12.94
CA PRO A 134 8.64 1.06 13.49
C PRO A 134 9.43 2.30 13.91
N GLU A 135 10.15 2.22 15.03
CA GLU A 135 11.03 3.31 15.44
C GLU A 135 12.14 3.51 14.40
N GLY A 136 12.36 4.76 13.99
CA GLY A 136 13.31 5.09 12.93
C GLY A 136 12.83 4.74 11.51
N PHE A 137 11.54 4.44 11.32
CA PHE A 137 10.98 4.26 9.98
C PHE A 137 11.07 5.56 9.17
N GLU A 138 11.76 5.49 8.04
CA GLU A 138 11.88 6.60 7.09
C GLU A 138 10.96 6.33 5.90
N PRO A 139 9.83 7.06 5.78
CA PRO A 139 8.95 6.91 4.64
C PRO A 139 9.67 7.36 3.36
N PRO A 140 9.40 6.72 2.21
CA PRO A 140 9.99 7.11 0.95
C PRO A 140 9.63 8.57 0.63
N GLN A 141 10.60 9.32 0.09
CA GLN A 141 10.31 10.66 -0.38
C GLN A 141 9.62 10.58 -1.73
N LYS A 142 8.53 11.33 -1.90
CA LYS A 142 7.88 11.49 -3.19
C LYS A 142 8.82 12.26 -4.12
N ILE A 143 9.59 11.56 -4.96
CA ILE A 143 10.38 12.18 -6.00
C ILE A 143 9.43 12.54 -7.15
N ILE A 144 8.91 13.76 -7.13
CA ILE A 144 8.21 14.30 -8.30
C ILE A 144 9.30 14.68 -9.32
N LEU A 145 9.53 13.83 -10.31
CA LEU A 145 10.34 14.19 -11.48
C LEU A 145 9.59 15.26 -12.29
N ASN A 146 9.77 16.52 -11.90
CA ASN A 146 9.34 17.64 -12.71
C ASN A 146 10.21 17.71 -13.98
N LYS A 147 9.63 17.26 -15.11
CA LYS A 147 9.85 17.61 -16.53
C LYS A 147 10.40 16.51 -17.44
N LEU A 148 9.68 16.33 -18.55
CA LEU A 148 10.29 16.39 -19.89
C LEU A 148 9.65 17.56 -20.64
N SER A 149 10.14 18.79 -20.41
CA SER A 149 9.92 19.87 -21.38
C SER A 149 10.88 19.61 -22.52
N SER A 150 10.40 18.89 -23.54
CA SER A 150 11.14 18.71 -24.78
C SER A 150 11.41 20.09 -25.41
N LYS A 151 12.69 20.42 -25.62
CA LYS A 151 13.08 21.62 -26.38
C LYS A 151 13.07 21.37 -27.90
N THR A 152 12.50 20.27 -28.36
CA THR A 152 12.35 19.93 -29.77
C THR A 152 10.97 19.31 -29.98
N LYS A 153 10.26 19.80 -31.00
CA LYS A 153 8.95 19.29 -31.41
C LYS A 153 8.96 17.75 -31.43
N GLU A 154 7.86 17.17 -30.97
CA GLU A 154 7.35 15.86 -31.43
C GLU A 154 7.73 14.58 -30.66
N VAL A 155 7.61 14.56 -29.32
CA VAL A 155 7.29 13.31 -28.57
C VAL A 155 6.48 13.61 -27.31
N LYS A 156 5.36 12.90 -27.11
CA LYS A 156 4.61 12.85 -25.84
C LYS A 156 4.87 11.48 -25.22
N SER A 157 5.68 11.39 -24.17
CA SER A 157 5.77 10.19 -23.35
C SER A 157 4.81 10.29 -22.17
N GLY A 158 3.99 9.25 -21.95
CA GLY A 158 3.21 9.09 -20.71
C GLY A 158 4.12 8.94 -19.49
N ALA A 159 3.56 9.05 -18.28
CA ALA A 159 4.29 9.02 -17.02
C ALA A 159 5.25 7.81 -16.93
N VAL A 160 6.55 8.08 -16.80
CA VAL A 160 7.60 7.07 -16.66
C VAL A 160 7.97 6.98 -15.18
N THR A 161 7.62 5.86 -14.54
CA THR A 161 8.10 5.53 -13.18
C THR A 161 9.43 4.82 -13.32
N ILE A 162 10.52 5.46 -12.85
CA ILE A 162 11.85 4.85 -12.87
C ILE A 162 12.07 4.16 -11.54
N ALA A 163 12.06 2.83 -11.53
CA ALA A 163 12.51 2.03 -10.41
C ALA A 163 13.95 1.56 -10.69
N ASP A 164 14.89 2.22 -10.01
CA ASP A 164 16.27 1.79 -9.77
C ASP A 164 17.26 1.67 -10.95
N SER A 165 18.53 1.76 -10.58
CA SER A 165 19.65 2.36 -11.32
C SER A 165 20.33 1.43 -12.33
N LYS A 166 19.58 0.72 -13.17
CA LYS A 166 20.19 0.01 -14.30
C LYS A 166 19.20 -0.27 -15.42
N THR A 167 19.52 0.31 -16.58
CA THR A 167 18.92 0.08 -17.91
C THR A 167 17.79 1.06 -18.26
N ILE A 168 18.12 1.99 -19.16
CA ILE A 168 17.15 2.81 -19.89
C ILE A 168 16.92 2.12 -21.23
N ILE A 169 15.71 1.63 -21.47
CA ILE A 169 15.25 1.20 -22.80
C ILE A 169 14.44 2.36 -23.38
N ILE A 170 14.79 2.74 -24.60
CA ILE A 170 14.13 3.80 -25.37
C ILE A 170 13.40 3.08 -26.51
N GLU A 171 12.08 3.23 -26.60
CA GLU A 171 11.31 2.90 -27.81
C GLU A 171 11.16 4.14 -28.69
#